data_AF-A0A836BNE8-F1
#
_entry.id   AF-A0A836BNE8-F1
#
_cell.length_a   1.000
_cell.length_b   1.000
_cell.length_c   1.000
_cell.angle_alpha   90.00
_cell.angle_beta   90.00
_cell.angle_gamma   90.00
#
_symmetry.space_group_name_H-M   'P 1'
#
loop_
_entity.id
_entity.type
_entity.pdbx_description
1 polymer ?
#
loop_
_entity_poly.entity_id
_entity_poly.type
_entity_poly.pdbx_seq_one_letter_code
_entity_poly.pdbx_strand_id
1 'polypeptide(L)'
;MADMCLCFFRLVNICTSLSAVATAVAFSLAIAVNPPFTDHDQAKIQVLRVYGVLFSLGLALVETEWDWLMHFCRIMELWLARGVCQAFLAVMTLELAHSHGTSDFDKSLRLYRNVSGFCMLGCSGFYMLGGVLCLGSLRNARYRRFTERLRVERDLESLDKQREELNRLLVVYSKE
;
A
#
# COMPACT_ATOMS: atom_id res chain seq x y z
N MET A 1 -11.62 9.12 -18.96
CA MET A 1 -10.60 9.81 -18.11
C MET A 1 -10.59 9.28 -16.67
N ALA A 2 -11.74 9.17 -16.00
CA ALA A 2 -11.78 8.64 -14.61
C ALA A 2 -11.26 7.20 -14.50
N ASP A 3 -11.57 6.33 -15.49
CA ASP A 3 -11.13 4.93 -15.49
C ASP A 3 -9.61 4.79 -15.69
N MET A 4 -9.00 5.65 -16.50
CA MET A 4 -7.54 5.66 -16.69
C MET A 4 -6.80 6.06 -15.43
N CYS A 5 -7.31 7.04 -14.67
CA CYS A 5 -6.73 7.42 -13.38
C CYS A 5 -6.85 6.27 -12.37
N LEU A 6 -8.00 5.60 -12.30
CA LEU A 6 -8.21 4.44 -11.42
C LEU A 6 -7.28 3.26 -11.76
N CYS A 7 -7.09 2.95 -13.05
CA CYS A 7 -6.14 1.94 -13.50
C CYS A 7 -4.70 2.30 -13.10
N PHE A 8 -4.27 3.54 -13.36
CA PHE A 8 -2.94 4.01 -12.98
C PHE A 8 -2.70 3.85 -11.47
N PHE A 9 -3.68 4.21 -10.64
CA PHE A 9 -3.57 4.07 -9.20
C PHE A 9 -3.58 2.63 -8.69
N ARG A 10 -4.35 1.73 -9.30
CA ARG A 10 -4.30 0.30 -8.97
C ARG A 10 -2.94 -0.28 -9.34
N LEU A 11 -2.41 0.10 -10.50
CA LEU A 11 -1.12 -0.37 -10.99
C LEU A 11 0.01 0.10 -10.07
N VAL A 12 -0.04 1.36 -9.65
CA VAL A 12 0.86 1.94 -8.66
C VAL A 12 0.77 1.22 -7.31
N ASN A 13 -0.43 0.90 -6.81
CA ASN A 13 -0.59 0.13 -5.56
C ASN A 13 -0.01 -1.30 -5.69
N ILE A 14 -0.24 -1.97 -6.81
CA ILE A 14 0.32 -3.31 -7.09
C ILE A 14 1.85 -3.24 -7.17
N CYS A 15 2.41 -2.24 -7.85
CA CYS A 15 3.85 -2.02 -7.88
C CYS A 15 4.43 -1.77 -6.49
N THR A 16 3.73 -1.02 -5.63
CA THR A 16 4.17 -0.78 -4.26
C THR A 16 4.16 -2.05 -3.43
N SER A 17 3.11 -2.87 -3.50
CA SER A 17 3.08 -4.14 -2.75
C SER A 17 4.19 -5.09 -3.22
N LEU A 18 4.42 -5.19 -4.52
CA LEU A 18 5.53 -5.97 -5.09
C LEU A 18 6.89 -5.45 -4.60
N SER A 19 7.08 -4.13 -4.55
CA SER A 19 8.31 -3.53 -4.05
C SER A 19 8.54 -3.81 -2.56
N ALA A 20 7.49 -3.76 -1.74
CA ALA A 20 7.55 -4.06 -0.32
C ALA A 20 7.94 -5.52 -0.06
N VAL A 21 7.34 -6.45 -0.79
CA VAL A 21 7.67 -7.89 -0.73
C VAL A 21 9.12 -8.11 -1.18
N ALA A 22 9.56 -7.47 -2.28
CA ALA A 22 10.93 -7.57 -2.75
C ALA A 22 11.96 -7.10 -1.71
N THR A 23 11.68 -5.99 -1.01
CA THR A 23 12.54 -5.54 0.10
C THR A 23 12.52 -6.48 1.30
N ALA A 24 11.35 -7.04 1.66
CA ALA A 24 11.27 -8.01 2.74
C ALA A 24 12.16 -9.24 2.45
N VAL A 25 12.12 -9.73 1.21
CA VAL A 25 12.98 -10.81 0.73
C VAL A 25 14.46 -10.39 0.77
N ALA A 26 14.80 -9.18 0.33
CA ALA A 26 16.18 -8.66 0.36
C ALA A 26 16.77 -8.56 1.78
N PHE A 27 15.95 -8.19 2.78
CA PHE A 27 16.34 -8.18 4.18
C PHE A 27 16.46 -9.59 4.77
N SER A 28 15.56 -10.50 4.38
CA SER A 28 15.57 -11.91 4.83
C SER A 28 16.83 -12.63 4.34
N LEU A 29 17.20 -12.43 3.06
CA LEU A 29 18.46 -12.90 2.47
C LEU A 29 19.68 -12.26 3.17
N ALA A 30 19.58 -11.00 3.62
CA ALA A 30 20.65 -10.34 4.38
C ALA A 30 20.98 -11.08 5.68
N ILE A 31 19.95 -11.52 6.37
CA ILE A 31 20.04 -12.19 7.66
C ILE A 31 20.58 -13.60 7.48
N ALA A 32 20.12 -14.33 6.45
CA ALA A 32 20.57 -15.69 6.18
C ALA A 32 22.06 -15.80 5.79
N VAL A 33 22.59 -14.78 5.11
CA VAL A 33 23.97 -14.81 4.57
C VAL A 33 25.01 -14.29 5.59
N ASN A 34 24.61 -13.48 6.57
CA ASN A 34 25.56 -12.92 7.54
C ASN A 34 25.55 -13.74 8.85
N PRO A 35 26.69 -14.31 9.28
CA PRO A 35 26.77 -15.03 10.54
C PRO A 35 26.58 -14.08 11.73
N PRO A 36 25.96 -14.55 12.82
CA PRO A 36 25.54 -13.69 13.90
C PRO A 36 26.66 -13.60 14.95
N PHE A 37 27.01 -12.39 15.36
CA PHE A 37 27.70 -12.08 16.62
C PHE A 37 29.22 -12.34 16.73
N THR A 38 30.04 -11.70 15.88
CA THR A 38 31.47 -11.54 16.21
C THR A 38 31.78 -10.19 16.86
N ASP A 39 31.07 -9.11 16.52
CA ASP A 39 31.37 -7.74 17.00
C ASP A 39 30.13 -6.91 17.35
N HIS A 40 30.28 -5.99 18.31
CA HIS A 40 29.22 -5.07 18.75
C HIS A 40 28.63 -4.21 17.64
N ASP A 41 29.44 -3.86 16.63
CA ASP A 41 29.00 -3.06 15.48
C ASP A 41 28.11 -3.87 14.53
N GLN A 42 28.43 -5.16 14.34
CA GLN A 42 27.61 -6.06 13.53
C GLN A 42 26.28 -6.41 14.19
N ALA A 43 26.23 -6.45 15.53
CA ALA A 43 24.97 -6.65 16.27
C ALA A 43 23.97 -5.52 16.02
N LYS A 44 24.41 -4.26 15.99
CA LYS A 44 23.54 -3.10 15.68
C LYS A 44 22.97 -3.18 14.27
N ILE A 45 23.82 -3.53 13.30
CA ILE A 45 23.42 -3.69 11.89
C ILE A 45 22.40 -4.83 11.75
N GLN A 46 22.59 -5.95 12.46
CA GLN A 46 21.68 -7.09 12.41
C GLN A 46 20.32 -6.78 13.04
N VAL A 47 20.29 -6.06 14.16
CA VAL A 47 19.04 -5.56 14.77
C VAL A 47 18.31 -4.63 13.80
N LEU A 48 19.02 -3.72 13.14
CA LEU A 48 18.45 -2.83 12.14
C LEU A 48 17.82 -3.58 10.95
N ARG A 49 18.44 -4.70 10.51
CA ARG A 49 17.88 -5.59 9.47
C ARG A 49 16.57 -6.23 9.89
N VAL A 50 16.48 -6.71 11.14
CA VAL A 50 15.25 -7.30 11.69
C VAL A 50 14.12 -6.26 11.77
N TYR A 51 14.43 -5.04 12.22
CA TYR A 51 13.47 -3.93 12.16
C TYR A 51 13.05 -3.62 10.72
N GLY A 52 13.97 -3.67 9.76
CA GLY A 52 13.65 -3.51 8.33
C GLY A 52 12.66 -4.55 7.81
N VAL A 53 12.82 -5.83 8.18
CA VAL A 53 11.85 -6.90 7.84
C VAL A 53 10.48 -6.60 8.44
N LEU A 54 10.41 -6.32 9.74
CA LEU A 54 9.15 -6.03 10.42
C LEU A 54 8.45 -4.80 9.82
N PHE A 55 9.21 -3.75 9.52
CA PHE A 55 8.67 -2.53 8.92
C PHE A 55 8.18 -2.77 7.49
N SER A 56 8.93 -3.53 6.68
CA SER A 56 8.51 -3.90 5.31
C SER A 56 7.25 -4.75 5.29
N LEU A 57 7.10 -5.68 6.25
CA LEU A 57 5.91 -6.49 6.42
C LEU A 57 4.72 -5.65 6.88
N GLY A 58 4.93 -4.75 7.85
CA GLY A 58 3.93 -3.77 8.26
C GLY A 58 3.44 -2.91 7.09
N LEU A 59 4.35 -2.47 6.23
CA LEU A 59 4.01 -1.71 5.02
C LEU A 59 3.18 -2.53 4.03
N ALA A 60 3.54 -3.80 3.82
CA ALA A 60 2.77 -4.71 2.98
C ALA A 60 1.35 -4.95 3.55
N LEU A 61 1.20 -5.04 4.87
CA LEU A 61 -0.10 -5.14 5.56
C LEU A 61 -0.94 -3.85 5.43
N VAL A 62 -0.30 -2.68 5.46
CA VAL A 62 -0.97 -1.40 5.18
C VAL A 62 -1.48 -1.35 3.74
N GLU A 63 -0.69 -1.79 2.77
CA GLU A 63 -1.09 -1.75 1.35
C GLU A 63 -2.15 -2.79 0.98
N THR A 64 -2.25 -3.88 1.75
CA THR A 64 -3.33 -4.86 1.64
C THR A 64 -4.62 -4.42 2.35
N GLU A 65 -4.67 -3.16 2.81
CA GLU A 65 -5.84 -2.53 3.41
C GLU A 65 -6.47 -3.35 4.55
N TRP A 66 -5.63 -3.93 5.41
CA TRP A 66 -6.13 -4.75 6.51
C TRP A 66 -6.97 -3.90 7.48
N ASP A 67 -8.26 -4.23 7.63
CA ASP A 67 -9.25 -3.42 8.37
C ASP A 67 -8.81 -3.08 9.80
N TRP A 68 -8.16 -4.02 10.50
CA TRP A 68 -7.64 -3.82 11.86
C TRP A 68 -6.52 -2.77 11.93
N LEU A 69 -5.63 -2.75 10.94
CA LEU A 69 -4.49 -1.84 10.90
C LEU A 69 -4.91 -0.43 10.47
N MET A 70 -5.88 -0.33 9.56
CA MET A 70 -6.50 0.93 9.16
C MET A 70 -7.25 1.60 10.33
N HIS A 71 -7.83 0.80 11.23
CA HIS A 71 -8.45 1.32 12.44
C HIS A 71 -7.42 1.92 13.42
N PHE A 72 -6.26 1.26 13.57
CA PHE A 72 -5.19 1.72 14.48
C PHE A 72 -4.43 2.94 13.92
N CYS A 73 -4.26 3.01 12.60
CA CYS A 73 -3.51 4.05 11.91
C CYS A 73 -4.37 4.80 10.88
N ARG A 74 -5.37 5.54 11.36
CA ARG A 74 -6.24 6.38 10.50
C ARG A 74 -5.47 7.43 9.66
N ILE A 75 -4.26 7.80 10.09
CA ILE A 75 -3.33 8.67 9.35
C ILE A 75 -2.79 7.98 8.07
N MET A 76 -2.75 6.64 8.01
CA MET A 76 -2.32 5.87 6.83
C MET A 76 -3.35 5.87 5.68
N GLU A 77 -4.55 6.42 5.88
CA GLU A 77 -5.46 6.77 4.77
C GLU A 77 -4.84 7.85 3.86
N LEU A 78 -3.95 8.69 4.40
CA LEU A 78 -3.23 9.65 3.57
C LEU A 78 -2.18 8.95 2.71
N TRP A 79 -2.34 9.12 1.41
CA TRP A 79 -1.36 8.74 0.39
C TRP A 79 0.04 9.30 0.66
N LEU A 80 0.08 10.53 1.21
CA LEU A 80 1.32 11.17 1.63
C LEU A 80 2.01 10.36 2.74
N ALA A 81 1.27 9.88 3.74
CA ALA A 81 1.82 9.10 4.85
C ALA A 81 2.41 7.77 4.37
N ARG A 82 1.71 7.08 3.44
CA ARG A 82 2.23 5.86 2.81
C ARG A 82 3.54 6.11 2.05
N GLY A 83 3.58 7.18 1.26
CA GLY A 83 4.81 7.63 0.58
C GLY A 83 5.94 7.91 1.57
N VAL A 84 5.69 8.63 2.66
CA VAL A 84 6.72 8.89 3.69
C VAL A 84 7.30 7.59 4.27
N CYS A 85 6.45 6.63 4.62
CA CYS A 85 6.90 5.35 5.16
C CYS A 85 7.70 4.54 4.12
N GLN A 86 7.31 4.59 2.85
CA GLN A 86 8.02 3.93 1.76
C GLN A 86 9.38 4.58 1.49
N ALA A 87 9.46 5.92 1.49
CA ALA A 87 10.73 6.65 1.40
C ALA A 87 11.66 6.30 2.56
N PHE A 88 11.13 6.24 3.79
CA PHE A 88 11.90 5.86 4.97
C PHE A 88 12.49 4.46 4.83
N LEU A 89 11.68 3.47 4.42
CA LEU A 89 12.14 2.10 4.19
C LEU A 89 13.20 2.03 3.08
N ALA A 90 13.06 2.82 2.02
CA ALA A 90 14.02 2.87 0.93
C ALA A 90 15.38 3.43 1.38
N VAL A 91 15.38 4.52 2.15
CA VAL A 91 16.60 5.10 2.75
C VAL A 91 17.28 4.10 3.67
N MET A 92 16.51 3.41 4.53
CA MET A 92 17.04 2.34 5.37
C MET A 92 17.70 1.24 4.53
N THR A 93 17.04 0.78 3.47
CA THR A 93 17.58 -0.26 2.58
C THR A 93 18.90 0.16 1.91
N LEU A 94 19.03 1.43 1.54
CA LEU A 94 20.23 2.02 0.95
C LEU A 94 21.40 2.09 1.94
N GLU A 95 21.16 2.59 3.15
CA GLU A 95 22.16 2.63 4.24
C GLU A 95 22.67 1.20 4.55
N LEU A 96 21.75 0.24 4.66
CA LEU A 96 22.10 -1.16 4.90
C LEU A 96 22.79 -1.84 3.72
N ALA A 97 22.61 -1.38 2.48
CA ALA A 97 23.38 -1.85 1.32
C ALA A 97 24.82 -1.31 1.33
N HIS A 98 25.04 -0.16 1.96
CA HIS A 98 26.35 0.46 2.05
C HIS A 98 27.26 -0.20 3.10
N SER A 99 26.72 -1.00 4.02
CA SER A 99 27.50 -1.62 5.09
C SER A 99 28.16 -2.95 4.67
N HIS A 100 29.48 -2.87 4.47
CA HIS A 100 30.57 -3.87 4.38
C HIS A 100 30.28 -5.37 4.10
N GLY A 101 30.96 -5.88 3.05
CA GLY A 101 31.23 -7.30 2.79
C GLY A 101 32.19 -7.43 1.59
N THR A 102 33.31 -8.16 1.76
CA THR A 102 34.37 -8.35 0.73
C THR A 102 34.15 -9.56 -0.17
N SER A 103 32.99 -10.22 -0.08
CA SER A 103 32.66 -11.41 -0.87
C SER A 103 31.92 -11.06 -2.16
N ASP A 104 32.13 -11.83 -3.23
CA ASP A 104 31.47 -11.62 -4.54
C ASP A 104 29.93 -11.69 -4.46
N PHE A 105 29.40 -12.50 -3.53
CA PHE A 105 27.96 -12.59 -3.28
C PHE A 105 27.39 -11.31 -2.65
N ASP A 106 28.15 -10.63 -1.79
CA ASP A 106 27.74 -9.35 -1.18
C ASP A 106 27.67 -8.24 -2.24
N LYS A 107 28.52 -8.30 -3.27
CA LYS A 107 28.53 -7.33 -4.36
C LYS A 107 27.24 -7.42 -5.19
N SER A 108 26.80 -8.63 -5.51
CA SER A 108 25.53 -8.88 -6.21
C SER A 108 24.32 -8.48 -5.36
N LEU A 109 24.35 -8.81 -4.06
CA LEU A 109 23.29 -8.46 -3.12
C LEU A 109 23.19 -6.95 -2.89
N ARG A 110 24.34 -6.25 -2.85
CA ARG A 110 24.43 -4.78 -2.80
C ARG A 110 23.83 -4.16 -4.05
N LEU A 111 24.16 -4.66 -5.24
CA LEU A 111 23.62 -4.15 -6.50
C LEU A 111 22.09 -4.28 -6.52
N TYR A 112 21.57 -5.44 -6.10
CA TYR A 112 20.13 -5.68 -5.99
C TYR A 112 19.44 -4.71 -5.02
N ARG A 113 19.98 -4.52 -3.81
CA ARG A 113 19.43 -3.58 -2.83
C ARG A 113 19.48 -2.14 -3.32
N ASN A 114 20.55 -1.74 -3.99
CA ASN A 114 20.70 -0.37 -4.48
C ASN A 114 19.65 -0.08 -5.56
N VAL A 115 19.47 -0.99 -6.53
CA VAL A 115 18.45 -0.88 -7.57
C VAL A 115 17.05 -0.88 -6.95
N SER A 116 16.77 -1.81 -6.03
CA SER A 116 15.49 -1.89 -5.33
C SER A 116 15.20 -0.60 -4.53
N GLY A 117 16.19 -0.06 -3.82
CA GLY A 117 16.09 1.18 -3.05
C GLY A 117 15.81 2.40 -3.93
N PHE A 118 16.51 2.54 -5.07
CA PHE A 118 16.23 3.63 -6.02
C PHE A 118 14.86 3.50 -6.69
N CYS A 119 14.42 2.29 -7.05
CA CYS A 119 13.07 2.05 -7.56
C CYS A 119 12.00 2.42 -6.54
N MET A 120 12.18 2.08 -5.25
CA MET A 120 11.27 2.47 -4.18
C MET A 120 11.27 3.97 -3.92
N LEU A 121 12.43 4.62 -3.92
CA LEU A 121 12.52 6.08 -3.80
C LEU A 121 11.80 6.80 -4.93
N GLY A 122 11.98 6.34 -6.17
CA GLY A 122 11.26 6.87 -7.33
C GLY A 122 9.74 6.71 -7.18
N CYS A 123 9.28 5.49 -6.86
CA CYS A 123 7.86 5.18 -6.67
C CYS A 123 7.24 6.01 -5.53
N SER A 124 7.95 6.12 -4.40
CA SER A 124 7.57 6.95 -3.26
C SER A 124 7.50 8.43 -3.63
N GLY A 125 8.43 8.93 -4.45
CA GLY A 125 8.42 10.31 -4.93
C GLY A 125 7.17 10.62 -5.74
N PHE A 126 6.77 9.71 -6.64
CA PHE A 126 5.49 9.82 -7.36
C PHE A 126 4.28 9.78 -6.43
N TYR A 127 4.31 8.95 -5.39
CA TYR A 127 3.25 8.89 -4.36
C TYR A 127 3.13 10.21 -3.60
N MET A 128 4.26 10.79 -3.18
CA MET A 128 4.30 12.08 -2.51
C MET A 128 3.80 13.21 -3.42
N LEU A 129 4.27 13.27 -4.67
CA LEU A 129 3.77 14.23 -5.65
C LEU A 129 2.26 14.11 -5.85
N GLY A 130 1.73 12.89 -5.97
CA GLY A 130 0.30 12.64 -6.05
C GLY A 130 -0.47 13.05 -4.79
N GLY A 131 0.13 12.89 -3.61
CA GLY A 131 -0.42 13.33 -2.33
C GLY A 131 -0.45 14.86 -2.20
N VAL A 132 0.66 15.53 -2.53
CA VAL A 132 0.83 16.99 -2.47
C VAL A 132 -0.05 17.71 -3.49
N LEU A 133 -0.23 17.14 -4.69
CA LEU A 133 -1.16 17.65 -5.71
C LEU A 133 -2.64 17.47 -5.34
N CYS A 134 -2.97 17.07 -4.10
CA CYS A 134 -4.32 16.84 -3.59
C CYS A 134 -5.16 15.84 -4.41
N LEU A 135 -4.55 15.02 -5.26
CA LEU A 135 -5.24 14.00 -6.04
C LEU A 135 -5.90 12.96 -5.12
N GLY A 136 -5.36 12.73 -3.92
CA GLY A 136 -5.99 11.89 -2.90
C GLY A 136 -7.34 12.43 -2.39
N SER A 137 -7.44 13.75 -2.17
CA SER A 137 -8.69 14.42 -1.76
C SER A 137 -9.71 14.43 -2.92
N LEU A 138 -9.26 14.75 -4.13
CA LEU A 138 -10.12 14.74 -5.32
C LEU A 138 -10.58 13.32 -5.68
N ARG A 139 -9.73 12.32 -5.46
CA ARG A 139 -10.05 10.89 -5.60
C ARG A 139 -11.05 10.46 -4.55
N ASN A 140 -10.86 10.80 -3.27
CA ASN A 140 -11.83 10.43 -2.22
C ASN A 140 -13.19 11.10 -2.46
N ALA A 141 -13.19 12.36 -2.91
CA ALA A 141 -14.40 13.08 -3.31
C ALA A 141 -15.09 12.46 -4.54
N ARG A 142 -14.34 12.02 -5.56
CA ARG A 142 -14.92 11.34 -6.73
C ARG A 142 -15.35 9.90 -6.43
N TYR A 143 -14.60 9.17 -5.60
CA TYR A 143 -14.91 7.80 -5.21
C TYR A 143 -16.19 7.76 -4.37
N ARG A 144 -16.32 8.66 -3.38
CA ARG A 144 -17.60 8.86 -2.66
C ARG A 144 -18.77 9.12 -3.61
N ARG A 145 -18.61 10.04 -4.57
CA ARG A 145 -19.66 10.33 -5.56
C ARG A 145 -20.01 9.13 -6.45
N PHE A 146 -19.06 8.24 -6.73
CA PHE A 146 -19.30 7.04 -7.54
C PHE A 146 -20.00 5.95 -6.71
N THR A 147 -19.59 5.73 -5.46
CA THR A 147 -20.21 4.77 -4.54
C THR A 147 -21.60 5.21 -4.10
N GLU A 148 -21.83 6.52 -3.89
CA GLU A 148 -23.15 7.09 -3.61
C GLU A 148 -24.10 6.87 -4.78
N ARG A 149 -23.65 7.05 -6.04
CA ARG A 149 -24.49 6.77 -7.21
C ARG A 149 -24.92 5.30 -7.29
N LEU A 150 -23.98 4.37 -7.09
CA LEU A 150 -24.29 2.92 -7.06
C LEU A 150 -25.23 2.52 -5.91
N ARG A 151 -25.13 3.20 -4.76
CA ARG A 151 -26.07 3.00 -3.65
C ARG A 151 -27.46 3.54 -3.96
N VAL A 152 -27.54 4.76 -4.51
CA VAL A 152 -28.80 5.41 -4.91
C VAL A 152 -29.53 4.59 -5.98
N GLU A 153 -28.81 3.98 -6.91
CA GLU A 153 -29.38 3.12 -7.95
C GLU A 153 -29.99 1.84 -7.36
N ARG A 154 -29.30 1.20 -6.40
CA ARG A 154 -29.81 0.02 -5.69
C ARG A 154 -31.02 0.36 -4.80
N ASP A 155 -30.98 1.52 -4.14
CA ASP A 155 -32.08 1.99 -3.32
C ASP A 155 -33.31 2.32 -4.19
N LEU A 156 -33.12 2.88 -5.39
CA LEU A 156 -34.18 3.07 -6.40
C LEU A 156 -34.83 1.75 -6.82
N GLU A 157 -34.03 0.71 -7.15
CA GLU A 157 -34.57 -0.61 -7.50
C GLU A 157 -35.40 -1.23 -6.35
N SER A 158 -35.01 -0.98 -5.10
CA SER A 158 -35.75 -1.47 -3.94
C SER A 158 -37.09 -0.76 -3.74
N LEU A 159 -37.16 0.54 -4.04
CA LEU A 159 -38.37 1.36 -3.94
C LEU A 159 -39.38 1.03 -5.05
N ASP A 160 -38.92 0.76 -6.28
CA ASP A 160 -39.79 0.35 -7.37
C ASP A 160 -40.48 -1.00 -7.09
N LYS A 161 -39.76 -1.96 -6.49
CA LYS A 161 -40.34 -3.24 -6.06
C LYS A 161 -41.43 -3.05 -5.01
N GLN A 162 -41.19 -2.21 -4.00
CA GLN A 162 -42.21 -1.89 -2.99
C GLN A 162 -43.42 -1.18 -3.61
N ARG A 163 -43.20 -0.30 -4.59
CA ARG A 163 -44.28 0.36 -5.35
C ARG A 163 -45.15 -0.64 -6.11
N GLU A 164 -44.54 -1.61 -6.79
CA GLU A 164 -45.29 -2.66 -7.51
C GLU A 164 -46.13 -3.53 -6.57
N GLU A 165 -45.58 -3.94 -5.42
CA GLU A 165 -46.31 -4.70 -4.40
C GLU A 165 -47.52 -3.93 -3.88
N LEU A 166 -47.34 -2.65 -3.55
CA LEU A 166 -48.42 -1.79 -3.06
C LEU A 166 -49.51 -1.59 -4.12
N ASN A 167 -49.13 -1.44 -5.38
CA ASN A 167 -50.07 -1.23 -6.48
C ASN A 167 -50.89 -2.51 -6.77
N ARG A 168 -50.26 -3.69 -6.66
CA ARG A 168 -50.99 -4.97 -6.73
C ARG A 168 -52.03 -5.10 -5.63
N LEU A 169 -51.69 -4.74 -4.39
CA LEU A 169 -52.64 -4.79 -3.27
C LEU A 169 -53.82 -3.83 -3.48
N LEU A 170 -53.57 -2.60 -3.97
CA LEU A 170 -54.63 -1.64 -4.27
C LEU A 170 -55.58 -2.10 -5.37
N VAL A 171 -55.07 -2.74 -6.44
CA VAL A 171 -55.90 -3.28 -7.52
C VAL A 171 -56.76 -4.45 -7.06
N VAL A 172 -56.27 -5.26 -6.12
CA VAL A 172 -57.04 -6.35 -5.50
C VAL A 172 -58.16 -5.79 -4.64
N TYR A 173 -57.87 -4.85 -3.74
CA TYR A 173 -58.88 -4.22 -2.86
C TYR A 173 -59.91 -3.37 -3.62
N SER A 174 -59.55 -2.76 -4.75
CA SER A 174 -60.46 -1.94 -5.56
C SER A 174 -61.49 -2.75 -6.35
N LYS A 175 -61.36 -4.08 -6.43
CA LYS A 175 -62.28 -4.98 -7.16
C LYS A 175 -63.33 -5.62 -6.26
N GLU A 176 -63.20 -5.49 -4.94
CA GLU A 176 -64.25 -5.81 -3.95
C GLU A 176 -65.17 -4.61 -3.73
#